data_AF-A0A0P8Z2G2-F1
#
_entry.id   AF-A0A0P8Z2G2-F1
#
_cell.length_a   1.000
_cell.length_b   1.000
_cell.length_c   1.000
_cell.angle_alpha   90.00
_cell.angle_beta   90.00
_cell.angle_gamma   90.00
#
_symmetry.space_group_name_H-M   'P 1'
#
loop_
_entity.id
_entity.type
_entity.pdbx_description
1 polymer ?
#
loop_
_entity_poly.entity_id
_entity_poly.type
_entity_poly.pdbx_seq_one_letter_code
_entity_poly.pdbx_strand_id
1 'polypeptide(L)'
;MIVDGLTGFGEAIKAAFPKTVIQRCIVHQIRNSTKYVSYKHLKEFTRDLKSIYTAATENEALMELDRLDTKWGDKYSIALKSWRNNWDELSTFFQYPQEVRTLIYTTNTIESYNRQPHKVTKSRAVFPTDESLLKMLYLATVDITKKWTQSIRNWAMVLAQLSIYFKDRINEGIF
;
A
#
# COMPACT_ATOMS: atom_id res chain seq x y z
N MET A 1 2.53 -5.67 -8.65
CA MET A 1 1.17 -5.58 -8.06
C MET A 1 1.30 -5.41 -6.55
N ILE A 2 0.46 -4.54 -5.95
CA ILE A 2 0.47 -4.29 -4.52
C ILE A 2 -0.68 -5.06 -3.86
N VAL A 3 -0.41 -5.86 -2.83
CA VAL A 3 -1.39 -6.70 -2.12
C VAL A 3 -1.28 -6.55 -0.60
N ASP A 4 -2.34 -6.83 0.14
CA ASP A 4 -2.39 -6.71 1.61
C ASP A 4 -1.89 -7.96 2.37
N GLY A 5 -1.54 -9.03 1.64
CA GLY A 5 -0.98 -10.26 2.19
C GLY A 5 -2.02 -11.34 2.49
N LEU A 6 -3.15 -11.35 1.77
CA LEU A 6 -4.14 -12.43 1.81
C LEU A 6 -3.52 -13.77 1.39
N THR A 7 -3.87 -14.83 2.13
CA THR A 7 -3.42 -16.20 1.86
C THR A 7 -3.81 -16.64 0.45
N GLY A 8 -2.88 -17.24 -0.29
CA GLY A 8 -3.13 -17.77 -1.64
C GLY A 8 -3.05 -16.73 -2.77
N PHE A 9 -3.06 -15.42 -2.47
CA PHE A 9 -2.96 -14.40 -3.50
C PHE A 9 -1.59 -14.41 -4.16
N GLY A 10 -0.52 -14.50 -3.39
CA GLY A 10 0.85 -14.49 -3.93
C GLY A 10 1.08 -15.61 -4.95
N GLU A 11 0.59 -16.81 -4.63
CA GLU A 11 0.63 -17.98 -5.48
C GLU A 11 -0.21 -17.79 -6.75
N ALA A 12 -1.46 -17.32 -6.60
CA ALA A 12 -2.36 -17.08 -7.73
C ALA A 12 -1.78 -16.04 -8.72
N ILE A 13 -1.16 -14.98 -8.19
CA ILE A 13 -0.52 -13.93 -8.99
C ILE A 13 0.68 -14.48 -9.76
N LYS A 14 1.54 -15.25 -9.10
CA LYS A 14 2.70 -15.87 -9.74
C LYS A 14 2.28 -16.87 -10.82
N ALA A 15 1.17 -17.59 -10.60
CA ALA A 15 0.61 -18.52 -11.58
C ALA A 15 0.04 -17.79 -12.81
N ALA A 16 -0.76 -16.74 -12.62
CA ALA A 16 -1.41 -16.02 -13.72
C ALA A 16 -0.50 -14.99 -14.41
N PHE A 17 0.38 -14.34 -13.65
CA PHE A 17 1.26 -13.26 -14.09
C PHE A 17 2.69 -13.47 -13.57
N PRO A 18 3.43 -14.45 -14.11
CA PRO A 18 4.74 -14.86 -13.59
C PRO A 18 5.81 -13.76 -13.63
N LYS A 19 5.67 -12.76 -14.50
CA LYS A 19 6.56 -11.60 -14.60
C LYS A 19 6.16 -10.43 -13.68
N THR A 20 5.12 -10.59 -12.85
CA THR A 20 4.65 -9.54 -11.94
C THR A 20 5.43 -9.58 -10.65
N VAL A 21 6.06 -8.46 -10.32
CA VAL A 21 6.67 -8.27 -9.02
C VAL A 21 5.59 -7.99 -7.98
N ILE A 22 5.63 -8.69 -6.85
CA ILE A 22 4.68 -8.53 -5.75
C ILE A 22 5.27 -7.60 -4.70
N GLN A 23 4.46 -6.65 -4.27
CA GLN A 23 4.76 -5.73 -3.17
C GLN A 23 3.67 -5.90 -2.12
N ARG A 24 4.05 -6.06 -0.85
CA ARG A 24 3.09 -5.97 0.25
C ARG A 24 2.75 -4.51 0.52
N CYS A 25 1.47 -4.23 0.69
CA CYS A 25 0.98 -2.87 0.82
C CYS A 25 1.44 -2.23 2.14
N ILE A 26 2.33 -1.24 2.04
CA ILE A 26 2.85 -0.50 3.20
C ILE A 26 1.72 0.17 3.99
N VAL A 27 0.70 0.69 3.31
CA VAL A 27 -0.47 1.30 3.96
C VAL A 27 -1.19 0.30 4.87
N HIS A 28 -1.43 -0.92 4.38
CA HIS A 28 -2.04 -1.98 5.18
C HIS A 28 -1.10 -2.45 6.29
N GLN A 29 0.20 -2.52 6.04
CA GLN A 29 1.19 -2.88 7.05
C GLN A 29 1.24 -1.85 8.20
N ILE A 30 1.24 -0.55 7.89
CA ILE A 30 1.16 0.54 8.86
C ILE A 30 -0.12 0.43 9.67
N ARG A 31 -1.28 0.30 8.99
CA ARG A 31 -2.57 0.19 9.66
C ARG A 31 -2.66 -1.04 10.55
N ASN A 32 -2.06 -2.16 10.16
CA ASN A 32 -2.00 -3.35 11.00
C ASN A 32 -1.12 -3.12 12.23
N SER A 33 0.03 -2.48 12.04
CA SER A 33 0.98 -2.16 13.13
C SER A 33 0.35 -1.26 14.18
N THR A 34 -0.36 -0.22 13.76
CA THR A 34 -0.95 0.78 14.67
C THR A 34 -2.10 0.24 15.53
N LYS A 35 -2.70 -0.91 15.18
CA LYS A 35 -3.72 -1.58 16.03
C LYS A 35 -3.16 -2.01 17.39
N TYR A 36 -1.87 -2.30 17.47
CA TYR A 36 -1.20 -2.76 18.69
C TYR A 36 -0.58 -1.61 19.49
N VAL A 37 -0.59 -0.39 18.94
CA VAL A 37 0.08 0.78 19.52
C VAL A 37 -0.93 1.58 20.33
N SER A 38 -0.55 1.98 21.54
CA SER A 38 -1.42 2.79 22.39
C SER A 38 -1.60 4.19 21.78
N TYR A 39 -2.76 4.80 22.00
CA TYR A 39 -3.04 6.15 21.48
C TYR A 39 -1.98 7.18 21.90
N LYS A 40 -1.43 7.06 23.12
CA LYS A 40 -0.38 7.93 23.66
C LYS A 40 0.91 7.88 22.83
N HIS A 41 1.27 6.73 22.29
CA HIS A 41 2.49 6.55 21.51
C HIS A 41 2.26 6.62 20.00
N LEU A 42 1.01 6.59 19.53
CA LEU A 42 0.65 6.46 18.11
C LEU A 42 1.31 7.52 17.22
N LYS A 43 1.30 8.79 17.65
CA LYS A 43 1.90 9.90 16.88
C LYS A 43 3.43 9.75 16.77
N GLU A 44 4.07 9.35 17.86
CA GLU A 44 5.52 9.18 17.90
C GLU A 44 5.95 7.95 17.10
N PHE A 45 5.28 6.83 17.33
CA PHE A 45 5.52 5.57 16.62
C PHE A 45 5.35 5.72 15.11
N THR A 46 4.30 6.39 14.64
CA THR A 46 4.08 6.58 13.20
C THR A 46 5.09 7.53 12.57
N ARG A 47 5.58 8.53 13.32
CA ARG A 47 6.70 9.39 12.88
C ARG A 47 7.98 8.58 12.72
N ASP A 48 8.32 7.75 13.71
CA ASP A 48 9.55 6.95 13.67
C ASP A 48 9.46 5.86 12.58
N LEU A 49 8.29 5.23 12.43
CA LEU A 49 8.04 4.23 11.39
C LEU A 49 8.14 4.82 9.98
N LYS A 50 7.79 6.10 9.80
CA LYS A 50 7.90 6.79 8.50
C LYS A 50 9.31 6.72 7.93
N SER A 51 10.34 6.80 8.78
CA SER A 51 11.75 6.73 8.36
C SER A 51 12.07 5.47 7.57
N ILE A 52 11.40 4.35 7.86
CA ILE A 52 11.62 3.07 7.17
C ILE A 52 11.28 3.20 5.68
N TYR A 53 10.05 3.59 5.35
CA TYR A 53 9.60 3.59 3.95
C TYR A 53 9.99 4.85 3.18
N THR A 54 10.53 5.87 3.85
CA THR A 54 11.11 7.06 3.21
C THR A 54 12.63 7.02 3.10
N ALA A 55 13.28 5.93 3.52
CA ALA A 55 14.73 5.75 3.39
C ALA A 55 15.17 5.80 1.92
N ALA A 56 16.44 6.16 1.66
CA ALA A 56 16.92 6.23 0.28
C ALA A 56 17.13 4.83 -0.30
N THR A 57 17.59 3.89 0.52
CA THR A 57 17.92 2.51 0.14
C THR A 57 17.27 1.49 1.07
N GLU A 58 17.18 0.23 0.61
CA GLU A 58 16.71 -0.88 1.44
C GLU A 58 17.58 -1.10 2.68
N ASN A 59 18.90 -0.95 2.56
CA ASN A 59 19.84 -1.09 3.67
C ASN A 59 19.59 -0.03 4.75
N GLU A 60 19.40 1.23 4.35
CA GLU A 60 19.02 2.29 5.28
C GLU A 60 17.66 1.99 5.93
N ALA A 61 16.70 1.48 5.16
CA ALA A 61 15.39 1.11 5.69
C ALA A 61 15.47 0.00 6.75
N LEU A 62 16.35 -0.98 6.55
CA LEU A 62 16.66 -2.02 7.54
C LEU A 62 17.27 -1.42 8.82
N MET A 63 18.21 -0.48 8.68
CA MET A 63 18.78 0.23 9.82
C MET A 63 17.72 1.04 10.59
N GLU A 64 16.79 1.68 9.87
CA GLU A 64 15.66 2.38 10.51
C GLU A 64 14.69 1.42 11.19
N LEU A 65 14.48 0.22 10.63
CA LEU A 65 13.70 -0.84 11.29
C LEU A 65 14.38 -1.34 12.57
N ASP A 66 15.71 -1.51 12.56
CA ASP A 66 16.50 -1.88 13.76
C ASP A 66 16.41 -0.78 14.84
N ARG A 67 16.46 0.50 14.44
CA ARG A 67 16.28 1.65 15.35
C ARG A 67 14.88 1.67 15.95
N LEU A 68 13.86 1.40 15.13
CA LEU A 68 12.47 1.30 15.59
C LEU A 68 12.32 0.16 16.61
N ASP A 69 12.98 -0.97 16.37
CA ASP A 69 13.01 -2.14 17.27
C ASP A 69 13.70 -1.88 18.59
N THR A 70 14.84 -1.20 18.55
CA THR A 70 15.53 -0.76 19.77
C THR A 70 14.64 0.13 20.65
N LYS A 71 13.84 1.01 20.03
CA LYS A 71 13.00 1.97 20.76
C LYS A 71 11.67 1.39 21.22
N TRP A 72 11.04 0.57 20.39
CA TRP A 72 9.64 0.14 20.55
C TRP A 72 9.46 -1.36 20.71
N GLY A 73 10.49 -2.18 20.46
CA GLY A 73 10.42 -3.65 20.45
C GLY A 73 9.89 -4.25 21.73
N ASP A 74 10.31 -3.74 22.89
CA ASP A 74 9.85 -4.22 24.20
C ASP A 74 8.34 -4.00 24.40
N LYS A 75 7.79 -2.92 23.85
CA LYS A 75 6.37 -2.54 24.02
C LYS A 75 5.47 -3.09 22.91
N TYR A 76 5.99 -3.14 21.69
CA TYR A 76 5.23 -3.37 20.45
C TYR A 76 5.85 -4.46 19.57
N SER A 77 6.40 -5.50 20.19
CA SER A 77 7.06 -6.63 19.51
C SER A 77 6.19 -7.28 18.41
N ILE A 78 4.87 -7.35 18.60
CA ILE A 78 3.95 -7.92 17.57
C ILE A 78 3.99 -7.10 16.28
N ALA A 79 3.98 -5.78 16.38
CA ALA A 79 4.06 -4.91 15.21
C ALA A 79 5.38 -5.14 14.49
N LEU A 80 6.50 -5.15 15.20
CA LEU A 80 7.83 -5.24 14.58
C LEU A 80 8.17 -6.62 14.03
N LYS A 81 7.74 -7.70 14.70
CA LYS A 81 7.80 -9.06 14.15
C LYS A 81 7.07 -9.15 12.81
N SER A 82 5.91 -8.49 12.69
CA SER A 82 5.18 -8.46 11.43
C SER A 82 5.95 -7.74 10.31
N TRP A 83 6.71 -6.69 10.60
CA TRP A 83 7.58 -6.06 9.59
C TRP A 83 8.73 -6.97 9.16
N ARG A 84 9.41 -7.60 10.11
CA ARG A 84 10.52 -8.53 9.84
C ARG A 84 10.06 -9.74 9.02
N ASN A 85 8.97 -10.37 9.42
CA ASN A 85 8.45 -11.57 8.76
C ASN A 85 8.00 -11.32 7.31
N ASN A 86 7.66 -10.08 6.98
CA ASN A 86 7.17 -9.71 5.66
C ASN A 86 8.14 -8.79 4.92
N TRP A 87 9.39 -8.68 5.39
CA TRP A 87 10.34 -7.68 4.90
C TRP A 87 10.57 -7.81 3.40
N ASP A 88 10.81 -9.03 2.91
CA ASP A 88 11.11 -9.32 1.50
C ASP A 88 10.04 -8.77 0.54
N GLU A 89 8.75 -8.85 0.92
CA GLU A 89 7.67 -8.28 0.11
C GLU A 89 7.42 -6.80 0.40
N LEU A 90 7.78 -6.32 1.59
CA LEU A 90 7.63 -4.93 2.00
C LEU A 90 8.71 -4.04 1.40
N SER A 91 9.92 -4.55 1.18
CA SER A 91 11.07 -3.82 0.67
C SER A 91 11.16 -3.80 -0.86
N THR A 92 10.35 -4.59 -1.57
CA THR A 92 10.41 -4.71 -3.04
C THR A 92 10.38 -3.36 -3.76
N PHE A 93 9.67 -2.37 -3.23
CA PHE A 93 9.58 -1.05 -3.84
C PHE A 93 10.91 -0.28 -3.86
N PHE A 94 11.91 -0.63 -3.06
CA PHE A 94 13.24 -0.03 -3.08
C PHE A 94 13.99 -0.26 -4.40
N GLN A 95 13.56 -1.25 -5.19
CA GLN A 95 14.10 -1.45 -6.54
C GLN A 95 13.67 -0.34 -7.52
N TYR A 96 12.72 0.52 -7.15
CA TYR A 96 12.19 1.58 -8.01
C TYR A 96 12.74 2.96 -7.62
N PRO A 97 12.78 3.92 -8.57
CA PRO A 97 13.20 5.28 -8.29
C PRO A 97 12.16 6.03 -7.46
N GLN A 98 12.58 7.12 -6.81
CA GLN A 98 11.79 7.83 -5.80
C GLN A 98 10.41 8.29 -6.29
N GLU A 99 10.31 8.64 -7.57
CA GLU A 99 9.09 9.07 -8.25
C GLU A 99 8.03 7.96 -8.26
N VAL A 100 8.47 6.72 -8.50
CA VAL A 100 7.60 5.53 -8.50
C VAL A 100 7.30 5.12 -7.05
N ARG A 101 8.31 5.13 -6.16
CA ARG A 101 8.14 4.77 -4.73
C ARG A 101 7.08 5.61 -4.05
N THR A 102 7.05 6.91 -4.33
CA THR A 102 6.07 7.84 -3.75
C THR A 102 4.62 7.44 -4.08
N LEU A 103 4.38 6.87 -5.26
CA LEU A 103 3.05 6.36 -5.63
C LEU A 103 2.68 5.07 -4.91
N ILE A 104 3.67 4.27 -4.50
CA ILE A 104 3.47 2.98 -3.85
C ILE A 104 3.08 3.17 -2.37
N TYR A 105 3.77 4.06 -1.65
CA TYR A 105 3.52 4.25 -0.21
C TYR A 105 2.56 5.39 0.12
N THR A 106 2.02 6.11 -0.86
CA THR A 106 1.00 7.12 -0.60
C THR A 106 -0.30 6.47 -0.12
N THR A 107 -0.78 6.88 1.05
CA THR A 107 -2.01 6.32 1.64
C THR A 107 -3.27 6.94 1.01
N ASN A 108 -3.16 8.15 0.47
CA ASN A 108 -4.30 9.00 0.10
C ASN A 108 -5.22 8.33 -0.93
N THR A 109 -4.67 7.68 -1.97
CA THR A 109 -5.48 7.10 -3.05
C THR A 109 -6.39 5.98 -2.53
N ILE A 110 -5.83 5.02 -1.79
CA ILE A 110 -6.59 3.89 -1.25
C ILE A 110 -7.51 4.32 -0.11
N GLU A 111 -7.06 5.21 0.78
CA GLU A 111 -7.88 5.71 1.89
C GLU A 111 -9.06 6.56 1.39
N SER A 112 -8.84 7.41 0.39
CA SER A 112 -9.88 8.23 -0.24
C SER A 112 -10.97 7.36 -0.87
N TYR A 113 -10.56 6.29 -1.58
CA TYR A 113 -11.50 5.30 -2.08
C TYR A 113 -12.24 4.60 -0.93
N ASN A 114 -11.52 3.93 -0.01
CA ASN A 114 -12.11 3.11 1.06
C ASN A 114 -13.06 3.87 1.99
N ARG A 115 -12.88 5.19 2.15
CA ARG A 115 -13.80 6.04 2.91
C ARG A 115 -15.22 6.02 2.33
N GLN A 116 -15.38 5.89 1.02
CA GLN A 116 -16.67 6.01 0.35
C GLN A 116 -17.51 4.73 0.47
N PRO A 117 -17.00 3.50 0.19
CA PRO A 117 -17.66 2.26 0.56
C PRO A 117 -18.09 2.24 2.03
N HIS A 118 -17.19 2.59 2.97
CA HIS A 118 -17.56 2.66 4.38
C HIS A 118 -18.68 3.67 4.66
N LYS A 119 -18.69 4.83 3.99
CA LYS A 119 -19.74 5.84 4.17
C LYS A 119 -21.10 5.33 3.71
N VAL A 120 -21.17 4.69 2.55
CA VAL A 120 -22.45 4.22 1.98
C VAL A 120 -22.98 2.99 2.69
N THR A 121 -22.11 2.13 3.23
CA THR A 121 -22.51 0.95 3.99
C THR A 121 -22.86 1.28 5.44
N LYS A 122 -22.25 2.30 6.06
CA LYS A 122 -22.48 2.65 7.48
C LYS A 122 -23.95 2.96 7.81
N SER A 123 -24.72 3.48 6.85
CA SER A 123 -26.15 3.77 7.06
C SER A 123 -27.06 2.54 6.95
N ARG A 124 -26.53 1.38 6.57
CA ARG A 124 -27.29 0.13 6.43
C ARG A 124 -26.71 -0.95 7.32
N ALA A 125 -27.48 -1.37 8.33
CA ALA A 125 -27.06 -2.42 9.26
C ALA A 125 -27.03 -3.82 8.62
N VAL A 126 -27.92 -4.08 7.66
CA VAL A 126 -28.08 -5.38 6.99
C VAL A 126 -28.34 -5.19 5.50
N PHE A 127 -27.75 -6.06 4.68
CA PHE A 127 -28.06 -6.19 3.26
C PHE A 127 -28.84 -7.50 3.04
N PRO A 128 -29.95 -7.47 2.29
CA PRO A 128 -30.77 -8.66 2.07
C PRO A 128 -30.09 -9.72 1.20
N THR A 129 -29.22 -9.31 0.27
CA THR A 129 -28.47 -10.19 -0.63
C THR A 129 -27.09 -9.62 -0.95
N ASP A 130 -26.16 -10.47 -1.35
CA ASP A 130 -24.84 -10.04 -1.86
C ASP A 130 -24.98 -9.11 -3.06
N GLU A 131 -25.95 -9.36 -3.94
CA GLU A 131 -26.23 -8.50 -5.10
C GLU A 131 -26.65 -7.09 -4.68
N SER A 132 -27.43 -6.96 -3.60
CA SER A 132 -27.83 -5.65 -3.09
C SER A 132 -26.65 -4.84 -2.55
N LEU A 133 -25.70 -5.53 -1.90
CA LEU A 133 -24.43 -4.92 -1.46
C LEU A 133 -23.57 -4.55 -2.66
N LEU A 134 -23.41 -5.46 -3.62
CA LEU A 134 -22.64 -5.24 -4.84
C LEU A 134 -23.16 -4.04 -5.62
N LYS A 135 -24.48 -3.93 -5.81
CA LYS A 135 -25.11 -2.78 -6.48
C LYS A 135 -24.78 -1.47 -5.78
N MET A 136 -24.81 -1.44 -4.45
CA MET A 136 -24.46 -0.23 -3.69
C MET A 136 -22.98 0.13 -3.86
N LEU A 137 -22.07 -0.84 -3.74
CA LEU A 137 -20.63 -0.62 -3.91
C LEU A 137 -20.30 -0.17 -5.34
N TYR A 138 -20.99 -0.74 -6.34
CA TYR A 138 -20.89 -0.34 -7.74
C TYR A 138 -21.31 1.11 -7.95
N LEU A 139 -22.50 1.50 -7.47
CA LEU A 139 -23.00 2.87 -7.60
C LEU A 139 -22.07 3.88 -6.90
N ALA A 140 -21.59 3.54 -5.69
CA ALA A 140 -20.61 4.36 -4.99
C ALA A 140 -19.31 4.50 -5.80
N THR A 141 -18.83 3.41 -6.39
CA THR A 141 -17.63 3.43 -7.25
C THR A 141 -17.83 4.32 -8.48
N VAL A 142 -18.97 4.23 -9.16
CA VAL A 142 -19.32 5.10 -10.30
C VAL A 142 -19.32 6.58 -9.90
N ASP A 143 -19.85 6.92 -8.74
CA ASP A 143 -19.86 8.32 -8.29
C ASP A 143 -18.49 8.85 -7.87
N ILE A 144 -17.61 7.97 -7.41
CA ILE A 144 -16.21 8.30 -7.11
C ILE A 144 -15.42 8.55 -8.38
N THR A 145 -15.52 7.65 -9.37
CA THR A 145 -14.72 7.72 -10.60
C THR A 145 -15.06 8.95 -11.44
N LYS A 146 -16.31 9.45 -11.38
CA LYS A 146 -16.70 10.76 -11.98
C LYS A 146 -15.84 11.93 -11.50
N LYS A 147 -15.25 11.84 -10.29
CA LYS A 147 -14.42 12.90 -9.69
C LYS A 147 -12.93 12.71 -9.97
N TRP A 148 -12.52 11.58 -10.56
CA TRP A 148 -11.12 11.28 -10.87
C TRP A 148 -10.72 11.91 -12.21
N THR A 149 -10.74 13.23 -12.25
CA THR A 149 -10.40 14.01 -13.45
C THR A 149 -8.95 14.50 -13.45
N GLN A 150 -8.27 14.48 -12.31
CA GLN A 150 -6.90 14.94 -12.18
C GLN A 150 -5.91 13.83 -12.54
N SER A 151 -4.88 14.19 -13.31
CA SER A 151 -3.76 13.31 -13.59
C SER A 151 -2.85 13.13 -12.38
N ILE A 152 -2.07 12.06 -12.39
CA ILE A 152 -1.07 11.81 -11.36
C ILE A 152 0.02 12.89 -11.47
N ARG A 153 0.38 13.48 -10.34
CA ARG A 153 1.47 14.47 -10.28
C ARG A 153 2.77 13.85 -10.81
N ASN A 154 3.47 14.58 -11.66
CA ASN A 154 4.73 14.15 -12.29
C ASN A 154 4.60 12.84 -13.11
N TRP A 155 3.41 12.54 -13.65
CA TRP A 155 3.17 11.30 -14.39
C TRP A 155 4.16 11.07 -15.54
N ALA A 156 4.52 12.09 -16.30
CA ALA A 156 5.49 11.96 -17.40
C ALA A 156 6.84 11.42 -16.91
N MET A 157 7.32 11.89 -15.76
CA MET A 157 8.57 11.43 -15.17
C MET A 157 8.46 10.00 -14.63
N VAL A 158 7.34 9.67 -13.98
CA VAL A 158 7.04 8.30 -13.54
C VAL A 158 6.99 7.34 -14.72
N LEU A 159 6.29 7.71 -15.79
CA LEU A 159 6.15 6.90 -17.00
C LEU A 159 7.51 6.67 -17.67
N ALA A 160 8.35 7.71 -17.79
CA ALA A 160 9.70 7.59 -18.33
C ALA A 160 10.54 6.57 -17.53
N GLN A 161 10.50 6.63 -16.20
CA GLN A 161 11.18 5.67 -15.34
C GLN A 161 10.62 4.25 -15.53
N LEU A 162 9.30 4.09 -15.56
CA LEU A 162 8.66 2.77 -15.77
C LEU A 162 9.03 2.17 -17.13
N SER A 163 9.11 2.98 -18.20
CA SER A 163 9.49 2.51 -19.54
C SER A 163 10.94 2.03 -19.59
N ILE A 164 11.83 2.62 -18.78
CA ILE A 164 13.22 2.13 -18.63
C ILE A 164 13.23 0.81 -17.83
N TYR A 165 12.55 0.76 -16.70
CA TYR A 165 12.53 -0.42 -15.81
C TYR A 165 11.84 -1.64 -16.41
N PHE A 166 10.78 -1.41 -17.18
CA PHE A 166 9.97 -2.45 -17.80
C PHE A 166 10.06 -2.35 -19.32
N LYS A 167 11.29 -2.27 -19.82
CA LYS A 167 11.58 -2.31 -21.26
C LYS A 167 10.82 -3.48 -21.91
N ASP A 168 10.28 -3.22 -23.09
CA ASP A 168 9.51 -4.18 -23.90
C ASP A 168 8.15 -4.62 -23.30
N ARG A 169 7.71 -4.02 -22.17
CA ARG A 169 6.38 -4.26 -21.58
C ARG A 169 5.42 -3.08 -21.72
N ILE A 170 5.94 -1.88 -21.94
CA ILE A 170 5.17 -0.65 -22.13
C ILE A 170 5.32 -0.24 -23.60
N ASN A 171 4.26 -0.42 -24.38
CA ASN A 171 4.26 -0.05 -25.81
C ASN A 171 4.25 1.48 -25.97
N GLU A 172 4.91 1.96 -27.02
CA GLU A 172 5.00 3.39 -27.37
C GLU A 172 3.63 4.04 -27.64
N GLY A 173 2.56 3.26 -27.87
CA GLY A 173 1.19 3.77 -28.04
C GLY A 173 0.50 4.24 -26.75
N ILE A 174 1.20 4.25 -25.62
CA ILE A 174 0.73 4.79 -24.32
C ILE A 174 1.25 6.23 -24.10
N PHE A 175 2.10 6.75 -25.01
CA PHE A 175 2.56 8.14 -25.02
C PHE A 175 1.61 9.08 -25.75
#